data_AF-A0A2P6FN36-F1
#
_entry.id   AF-A0A2P6FN36-F1
#
_cell.length_a   1.000
_cell.length_b   1.000
_cell.length_c   1.000
_cell.angle_alpha   90.00
_cell.angle_beta   90.00
_cell.angle_gamma   90.00
#
_symmetry.space_group_name_H-M   'P 1'
#
loop_
_entity.id
_entity.type
_entity.pdbx_description
1 polymer ?
#
loop_
_entity_poly.entity_id
_entity_poly.type
_entity_poly.pdbx_seq_one_letter_code
_entity_poly.pdbx_strand_id
1 'polypeptide(L)'
;MDKKDDLKSKIKKNRKAIFELDGKIEGNRSKIEELRSAAERDNASIARNYTAAFYGNHHLTNRNSEEIFKNRIAILNNMDVEGEVEVNFRETMINLANVEFFTHRAEVNQEVIDINEKLTVVNQLLIEINQAIMARNEKSVKFNRRNLDTNKRFLNGEFHPSKATVSANTKRSKDNEERCEKLSKAADRNKSKIEKLRKLGQANAANVLKNSIEISRRRSQITENQEEVLKDQKDIASTVFN
;
A
#
# COMPACT_ATOMS: atom_id res chain seq x y z
N MET A 1 19.04 -56.99 -10.05
CA MET A 1 19.42 -55.71 -10.69
C MET A 1 20.74 -55.25 -10.05
N ASP A 2 21.80 -55.01 -10.83
CA ASP A 2 23.10 -54.57 -10.29
C ASP A 2 22.92 -53.23 -9.52
N LYS A 3 23.63 -53.04 -8.41
CA LYS A 3 23.59 -51.81 -7.60
C LYS A 3 23.90 -50.56 -8.43
N LYS A 4 24.67 -50.70 -9.52
CA LYS A 4 24.96 -49.62 -10.47
C LYS A 4 23.76 -49.26 -11.34
N ASP A 5 22.95 -50.24 -11.76
CA ASP A 5 21.75 -50.00 -12.58
C ASP A 5 20.61 -49.39 -11.77
N ASP A 6 20.50 -49.74 -10.48
CA ASP A 6 19.59 -49.08 -9.54
C ASP A 6 19.93 -47.59 -9.34
N LEU A 7 21.22 -47.25 -9.16
CA LEU A 7 21.65 -45.87 -9.01
C LEU A 7 21.39 -45.02 -10.27
N LYS A 8 21.65 -45.56 -11.47
CA LYS A 8 21.34 -44.86 -12.74
C LYS A 8 19.86 -44.53 -12.85
N SER A 9 18.98 -45.46 -12.49
CA SER A 9 17.53 -45.25 -12.45
C SER A 9 17.14 -44.13 -11.47
N LYS A 10 17.69 -44.15 -10.25
CA LYS A 10 17.47 -43.11 -9.22
C LYS A 10 17.93 -41.73 -9.68
N ILE A 11 19.09 -41.63 -10.33
CA ILE A 11 19.59 -40.37 -10.91
C ILE A 11 18.61 -39.84 -11.98
N LYS A 12 18.08 -40.71 -12.86
CA LYS A 12 17.08 -40.31 -13.86
C LYS A 12 15.78 -39.82 -13.21
N LYS A 13 15.33 -40.47 -12.14
CA LYS A 13 14.18 -40.01 -11.33
C LYS A 13 14.44 -38.65 -10.68
N ASN A 14 15.62 -38.44 -10.07
CA ASN A 14 15.99 -37.13 -9.52
C ASN A 14 15.97 -36.04 -10.60
N ARG A 15 16.54 -36.29 -11.78
CA ARG A 15 16.54 -35.32 -12.89
C ARG A 15 15.13 -34.94 -13.33
N LYS A 16 14.24 -35.93 -13.47
CA LYS A 16 12.81 -35.68 -13.76
C LYS A 16 12.17 -34.81 -12.68
N ALA A 17 12.35 -35.17 -11.40
CA ALA A 17 11.77 -34.42 -10.29
C ALA A 17 12.31 -32.98 -10.21
N ILE A 18 13.61 -32.77 -10.49
CA ILE A 18 14.22 -31.43 -10.55
C ILE A 18 13.60 -30.61 -11.69
N PHE A 19 13.42 -31.20 -12.87
CA PHE A 19 12.82 -30.52 -14.02
C PHE A 19 11.36 -30.09 -13.75
N GLU A 20 10.56 -30.98 -13.16
CA GLU A 20 9.18 -30.65 -12.77
C GLU A 20 9.14 -29.59 -11.66
N LEU A 21 10.07 -29.66 -10.70
CA LEU A 21 10.19 -28.69 -9.62
C LEU A 21 10.56 -27.30 -10.14
N ASP A 22 11.48 -27.22 -11.10
CA ASP A 22 11.90 -25.97 -11.73
C ASP A 22 10.69 -25.23 -12.33
N GLY A 23 9.87 -25.93 -13.12
CA GLY A 23 8.63 -25.37 -13.68
C GLY A 23 7.66 -24.87 -12.62
N LYS A 24 7.52 -25.58 -11.48
CA LYS A 24 6.69 -25.11 -10.35
C LYS A 24 7.25 -23.85 -9.69
N ILE A 25 8.56 -23.79 -9.49
CA ILE A 25 9.23 -22.66 -8.83
C ILE A 25 9.16 -21.41 -9.73
N GLU A 26 9.50 -21.54 -11.01
CA GLU A 26 9.45 -20.41 -11.96
C GLU A 26 8.01 -19.94 -12.23
N GLY A 27 7.04 -20.88 -12.30
CA GLY A 27 5.63 -20.52 -12.39
C GLY A 27 5.14 -19.72 -11.17
N ASN A 28 5.60 -20.07 -9.97
CA ASN A 28 5.33 -19.27 -8.77
C ASN A 28 6.03 -17.91 -8.80
N ARG A 29 7.28 -17.86 -9.27
CA ARG A 29 8.06 -16.62 -9.36
C ARG A 29 7.37 -15.58 -10.24
N SER A 30 6.97 -15.97 -11.46
CA SER A 30 6.27 -15.07 -12.39
C SER A 30 5.00 -14.48 -11.76
N LYS A 31 4.19 -15.30 -11.07
CA LYS A 31 3.00 -14.82 -10.36
C LYS A 31 3.32 -13.89 -9.18
N ILE A 32 4.41 -14.12 -8.47
CA ILE A 32 4.85 -13.22 -7.39
C ILE A 32 5.25 -11.85 -7.96
N GLU A 33 5.94 -11.83 -9.10
CA GLU A 33 6.33 -10.59 -9.79
C GLU A 33 5.08 -9.83 -10.29
N GLU A 34 4.07 -10.53 -10.82
CA GLU A 34 2.77 -9.95 -11.18
C GLU A 34 2.05 -9.34 -9.96
N LEU A 35 1.98 -10.08 -8.83
CA LEU A 35 1.40 -9.58 -7.58
C LEU A 35 2.10 -8.31 -7.09
N ARG A 36 3.43 -8.27 -7.16
CA ARG A 36 4.21 -7.11 -6.75
C ARG A 36 3.90 -5.92 -7.65
N SER A 37 3.86 -6.11 -8.97
CA SER A 37 3.51 -5.06 -9.93
C SER A 37 2.10 -4.51 -9.69
N ALA A 38 1.11 -5.38 -9.45
CA ALA A 38 -0.24 -4.96 -9.13
C ALA A 38 -0.30 -4.13 -7.83
N ALA A 39 0.35 -4.61 -6.76
CA ALA A 39 0.38 -3.90 -5.49
C ALA A 39 1.04 -2.51 -5.59
N GLU A 40 2.12 -2.37 -6.37
CA GLU A 40 2.78 -1.07 -6.56
C GLU A 40 1.92 -0.09 -7.38
N ARG A 41 1.18 -0.59 -8.38
CA ARG A 41 0.19 0.24 -9.10
C ARG A 41 -0.94 0.72 -8.19
N ASP A 42 -1.43 -0.15 -7.31
CA ASP A 42 -2.43 0.22 -6.31
C ASP A 42 -1.87 1.27 -5.36
N ASN A 43 -0.64 1.11 -4.85
CA ASN A 43 0.02 2.09 -3.98
C ASN A 43 0.13 3.47 -4.63
N ALA A 44 0.56 3.53 -5.90
CA ALA A 44 0.62 4.80 -6.63
C ALA A 44 -0.76 5.45 -6.79
N SER A 45 -1.79 4.64 -7.06
CA SER A 45 -3.17 5.11 -7.17
C SER A 45 -3.74 5.58 -5.82
N ILE A 46 -3.41 4.89 -4.74
CA ILE A 46 -3.75 5.30 -3.36
C ILE A 46 -3.11 6.64 -3.03
N ALA A 47 -1.82 6.82 -3.34
CA ALA A 47 -1.12 8.08 -3.11
C ALA A 47 -1.78 9.23 -3.88
N ARG A 48 -2.16 9.01 -5.14
CA ARG A 48 -2.92 9.99 -5.94
C ARG A 48 -4.27 10.32 -5.30
N ASN A 49 -5.02 9.30 -4.87
CA ASN A 49 -6.32 9.50 -4.22
C ASN A 49 -6.18 10.29 -2.91
N TYR A 50 -5.19 9.94 -2.08
CA TYR A 50 -4.88 10.67 -0.85
C TYR A 50 -4.59 12.15 -1.15
N THR A 51 -3.74 12.44 -2.13
CA THR A 51 -3.42 13.83 -2.50
C THR A 51 -4.65 14.59 -2.96
N ALA A 52 -5.49 13.98 -3.81
CA ALA A 52 -6.71 14.59 -4.29
C ALA A 52 -7.75 14.83 -3.16
N ALA A 53 -7.88 13.90 -2.23
CA ALA A 53 -8.79 14.03 -1.10
C ALA A 53 -8.32 15.09 -0.09
N PHE A 54 -7.05 15.05 0.32
CA PHE A 54 -6.54 15.89 1.40
C PHE A 54 -6.11 17.28 0.91
N TYR A 55 -5.05 17.36 0.09
CA TYR A 55 -4.59 18.66 -0.43
C TYR A 55 -5.59 19.30 -1.39
N GLY A 56 -6.43 18.47 -1.97
CA GLY A 56 -7.46 18.93 -2.86
C GLY A 56 -8.78 19.26 -2.14
N ASN A 57 -9.58 18.23 -1.87
CA ASN A 57 -10.97 18.41 -1.45
C ASN A 57 -11.04 19.11 -0.10
N HIS A 58 -10.28 18.62 0.88
CA HIS A 58 -10.29 19.16 2.24
C HIS A 58 -9.86 20.64 2.30
N HIS A 59 -8.84 21.06 1.55
CA HIS A 59 -8.49 22.49 1.50
C HIS A 59 -9.60 23.37 0.92
N LEU A 60 -10.28 22.95 -0.16
CA LEU A 60 -11.40 23.71 -0.69
C LEU A 60 -12.59 23.74 0.27
N THR A 61 -12.92 22.60 0.90
CA THR A 61 -14.01 22.54 1.89
C THR A 61 -13.73 23.49 3.06
N ASN A 62 -12.53 23.46 3.64
CA ASN A 62 -12.19 24.34 4.75
C ASN A 62 -12.22 25.82 4.33
N ARG A 63 -11.76 26.13 3.11
CA ARG A 63 -11.88 27.49 2.56
C ARG A 63 -13.35 27.91 2.46
N ASN A 64 -14.22 27.07 1.93
CA ASN A 64 -15.65 27.38 1.87
C ASN A 64 -16.22 27.63 3.27
N SER A 65 -15.90 26.79 4.25
CA SER A 65 -16.32 27.00 5.65
C SER A 65 -15.83 28.33 6.23
N GLU A 66 -14.58 28.71 5.96
CA GLU A 66 -14.01 30.00 6.38
C GLU A 66 -14.72 31.19 5.73
N GLU A 67 -15.02 31.11 4.43
CA GLU A 67 -15.71 32.18 3.70
C GLU A 67 -17.18 32.29 4.14
N ILE A 68 -17.89 31.18 4.36
CA ILE A 68 -19.25 31.20 4.93
C ILE A 68 -19.26 31.86 6.31
N PHE A 69 -18.28 31.54 7.15
CA PHE A 69 -18.14 32.18 8.46
C PHE A 69 -17.90 33.69 8.32
N LYS A 70 -16.99 34.13 7.44
CA LYS A 70 -16.74 35.56 7.18
C LYS A 70 -17.98 36.28 6.67
N ASN A 71 -18.72 35.66 5.76
CA ASN A 71 -19.98 36.18 5.24
C ASN A 71 -20.99 36.41 6.38
N ARG A 72 -21.16 35.42 7.26
CA ARG A 72 -22.05 35.53 8.43
C ARG A 72 -21.63 36.67 9.35
N ILE A 73 -20.33 36.80 9.65
CA ILE A 73 -19.82 37.89 10.49
C ILE A 73 -20.03 39.27 9.82
N ALA A 74 -19.84 39.37 8.51
CA ALA A 74 -20.11 40.60 7.77
C ALA A 74 -21.59 41.01 7.86
N ILE A 75 -22.52 40.08 7.68
CA ILE A 75 -23.96 40.32 7.83
C ILE A 75 -24.27 40.81 9.25
N LEU A 76 -23.82 40.07 10.28
CA LEU A 76 -24.13 40.40 11.67
C LEU A 76 -23.56 41.76 12.07
N ASN A 77 -22.32 42.08 11.72
CA ASN A 77 -21.67 43.34 12.09
C ASN A 77 -22.35 44.58 11.48
N ASN A 78 -23.03 44.44 10.35
CA ASN A 78 -23.70 45.54 9.65
C ASN A 78 -25.23 45.48 9.80
N MET A 79 -25.73 44.65 10.72
CA MET A 79 -27.14 44.61 11.05
C MET A 79 -27.54 45.89 11.81
N ASP A 80 -28.52 46.60 11.28
CA ASP A 80 -29.16 47.73 11.97
C ASP A 80 -29.85 47.23 13.23
N VAL A 81 -29.54 47.88 14.36
CA VAL A 81 -30.06 47.51 15.68
C VAL A 81 -30.36 48.78 16.47
N GLU A 82 -31.50 48.82 17.13
CA GLU A 82 -31.96 49.93 17.96
C GLU A 82 -32.15 49.51 19.42
N GLY A 83 -31.57 50.29 20.32
CA GLY A 83 -31.64 50.03 21.75
C GLY A 83 -30.82 48.81 22.21
N GLU A 84 -30.75 48.65 23.52
CA GLU A 84 -29.83 47.69 24.16
C GLU A 84 -30.16 46.22 23.83
N VAL A 85 -31.45 45.89 23.69
CA VAL A 85 -31.91 44.51 23.44
C VAL A 85 -31.44 44.00 22.08
N GLU A 86 -31.59 44.80 21.02
CA GLU A 86 -31.20 44.40 19.66
C GLU A 86 -29.67 44.38 19.50
N VAL A 87 -28.96 45.33 20.13
CA VAL A 87 -27.49 45.29 20.20
C VAL A 87 -27.02 43.98 20.86
N ASN A 88 -27.58 43.63 22.02
CA ASN A 88 -27.24 42.38 22.71
C ASN A 88 -27.57 41.15 21.86
N PHE A 89 -28.67 41.16 21.11
CA PHE A 89 -28.98 40.09 20.17
C PHE A 89 -27.87 39.93 19.11
N ARG A 90 -27.45 41.01 18.45
CA ARG A 90 -26.35 40.97 17.46
C ARG A 90 -25.05 40.45 18.07
N GLU A 91 -24.64 40.96 19.23
CA GLU A 91 -23.40 40.53 19.89
C GLU A 91 -23.45 39.04 20.29
N THR A 92 -24.59 38.57 20.80
CA THR A 92 -24.75 37.14 21.13
C THR A 92 -24.75 36.25 19.89
N MET A 93 -25.30 36.70 18.76
CA MET A 93 -25.25 35.98 17.49
C MET A 93 -23.82 35.91 16.91
N ILE A 94 -23.03 36.98 17.06
CA ILE A 94 -21.60 36.97 16.69
C ILE A 94 -20.84 35.96 17.54
N ASN A 95 -21.07 35.95 18.85
CA ASN A 95 -20.45 34.98 19.76
C ASN A 95 -20.83 33.54 19.38
N LEU A 96 -22.12 33.29 19.09
CA LEU A 96 -22.58 31.98 18.64
C LEU A 96 -21.88 31.54 17.35
N ALA A 97 -21.81 32.42 16.34
CA ALA A 97 -21.13 32.12 15.08
C ALA A 97 -19.65 31.76 15.29
N ASN A 98 -18.95 32.47 16.18
CA ASN A 98 -17.56 32.16 16.53
C ASN A 98 -17.43 30.80 17.22
N VAL A 99 -18.29 30.52 18.19
CA VAL A 99 -18.28 29.24 18.92
C VAL A 99 -18.56 28.06 17.99
N GLU A 100 -19.57 28.16 17.10
CA GLU A 100 -19.87 27.15 16.10
C GLU A 100 -18.68 26.90 15.17
N PHE A 101 -18.06 27.98 14.66
CA PHE A 101 -16.91 27.89 13.77
C PHE A 101 -15.69 27.24 14.46
N PHE A 102 -15.37 27.65 15.68
CA PHE A 102 -14.26 27.05 16.44
C PHE A 102 -14.54 25.61 16.85
N THR A 103 -15.79 25.26 17.15
CA THR A 103 -16.20 23.87 17.43
C THR A 103 -15.95 23.01 16.20
N HIS A 104 -16.44 23.43 15.03
CA HIS A 104 -16.20 22.72 13.78
C HIS A 104 -14.70 22.58 13.46
N ARG A 105 -13.90 23.64 13.66
CA ARG A 105 -12.44 23.57 13.45
C ARG A 105 -11.75 22.62 14.40
N ALA A 106 -12.18 22.56 15.67
CA ALA A 106 -11.61 21.63 16.64
C ALA A 106 -11.90 20.17 16.24
N GLU A 107 -13.13 19.87 15.80
CA GLU A 107 -13.51 18.56 15.29
C GLU A 107 -12.68 18.17 14.06
N VAL A 108 -12.57 19.06 13.08
CA VAL A 108 -11.75 18.84 11.88
C VAL A 108 -10.29 18.58 12.23
N ASN A 109 -9.72 19.34 13.17
CA ASN A 109 -8.34 19.13 13.62
C ASN A 109 -8.16 17.74 14.25
N GLN A 110 -9.12 17.29 15.06
CA GLN A 110 -9.08 15.95 15.66
C GLN A 110 -9.11 14.86 14.58
N GLU A 111 -10.01 14.98 13.60
CA GLU A 111 -10.07 14.02 12.49
C GLU A 111 -8.77 13.98 11.67
N VAL A 112 -8.14 15.14 11.45
CA VAL A 112 -6.84 15.22 10.77
C VAL A 112 -5.71 14.59 11.58
N ILE A 113 -5.73 14.71 12.92
CA ILE A 113 -4.79 14.01 13.80
C ILE A 113 -4.95 12.50 13.63
N ASP A 114 -6.16 11.97 13.71
CA ASP A 114 -6.44 10.54 13.56
C ASP A 114 -5.98 9.99 12.18
N ILE A 115 -6.07 10.82 11.13
CA ILE A 115 -5.55 10.48 9.79
C ILE A 115 -4.02 10.43 9.79
N ASN A 116 -3.35 11.38 10.45
CA ASN A 116 -1.89 11.42 10.54
C ASN A 116 -1.32 10.25 11.36
N GLU A 117 -2.03 9.79 12.39
CA GLU A 117 -1.67 8.57 13.11
C GLU A 117 -1.66 7.35 12.18
N LYS A 118 -2.69 7.20 11.33
CA LYS A 118 -2.76 6.13 10.34
C LYS A 118 -1.63 6.22 9.31
N LEU A 119 -1.28 7.41 8.85
CA LEU A 119 -0.13 7.62 7.95
C LEU A 119 1.19 7.23 8.60
N THR A 120 1.36 7.50 9.89
CA THR A 120 2.54 7.10 10.65
C THR A 120 2.68 5.58 10.69
N VAL A 121 1.57 4.86 10.91
CA VAL A 121 1.55 3.39 10.85
C VAL A 121 1.91 2.87 9.45
N VAL A 122 1.38 3.48 8.38
CA VAL A 122 1.71 3.11 7.00
C VAL A 122 3.21 3.30 6.73
N ASN A 123 3.80 4.42 7.17
CA ASN A 123 5.22 4.68 7.00
C ASN A 123 6.08 3.63 7.71
N GLN A 124 5.70 3.24 8.93
CA GLN A 124 6.38 2.18 9.68
C GLN A 124 6.34 0.84 8.93
N LEU A 125 5.19 0.47 8.36
CA LEU A 125 5.05 -0.75 7.56
C LEU A 125 5.92 -0.72 6.29
N LEU A 126 6.02 0.43 5.62
CA LEU A 126 6.90 0.59 4.44
C LEU A 126 8.38 0.44 4.80
N ILE A 127 8.80 0.96 5.96
CA ILE A 127 10.16 0.78 6.49
C ILE A 127 10.43 -0.70 6.76
N GLU A 128 9.50 -1.41 7.41
CA GLU A 128 9.63 -2.84 7.69
C GLU A 128 9.74 -3.68 6.41
N ILE A 129 8.95 -3.34 5.38
CA ILE A 129 9.04 -3.97 4.05
C ILE A 129 10.45 -3.78 3.46
N ASN A 130 11.00 -2.56 3.52
CA ASN A 130 12.35 -2.29 3.02
C ASN A 130 13.42 -3.08 3.78
N GLN A 131 13.33 -3.16 5.10
CA GLN A 131 14.24 -3.95 5.93
C GLN A 131 14.16 -5.45 5.58
N ALA A 132 12.96 -5.99 5.36
CA ALA A 132 12.76 -7.38 4.96
C ALA A 132 13.39 -7.67 3.58
N ILE A 133 13.25 -6.74 2.62
CA ILE A 133 13.89 -6.84 1.30
C ILE A 133 15.42 -6.85 1.44
N MET A 134 15.98 -5.92 2.21
CA MET A 134 17.43 -5.85 2.44
C MET A 134 17.97 -7.14 3.08
N ALA A 135 17.30 -7.65 4.11
CA ALA A 135 17.66 -8.91 4.76
C ALA A 135 17.58 -10.09 3.79
N ARG A 136 16.62 -10.10 2.85
CA ARG A 136 16.54 -11.12 1.82
C ARG A 136 17.68 -10.99 0.80
N ASN A 137 18.01 -9.78 0.36
CA ASN A 137 19.11 -9.52 -0.56
C ASN A 137 20.45 -9.98 0.02
N GLU A 138 20.71 -9.71 1.30
CA GLU A 138 21.91 -10.18 1.98
C GLU A 138 22.02 -11.71 1.98
N LYS A 139 20.90 -12.43 2.23
CA LYS A 139 20.87 -13.90 2.15
C LYS A 139 21.21 -14.39 0.73
N SER A 140 20.71 -13.72 -0.30
CA SER A 140 21.03 -14.05 -1.70
C SER A 140 22.50 -13.82 -2.03
N VAL A 141 23.09 -12.69 -1.60
CA VAL A 141 24.52 -12.41 -1.77
C VAL A 141 25.38 -13.47 -1.07
N LYS A 142 25.04 -13.84 0.18
CA LYS A 142 25.74 -14.90 0.93
C LYS A 142 25.61 -16.27 0.26
N PHE A 143 24.48 -16.57 -0.35
CA PHE A 143 24.29 -17.80 -1.13
C PHE A 143 25.15 -17.78 -2.40
N ASN A 144 25.13 -16.69 -3.16
CA ASN A 144 25.91 -16.53 -4.38
C ASN A 144 27.40 -16.64 -4.11
N ARG A 145 27.91 -15.96 -3.07
CA ARG A 145 29.32 -16.04 -2.66
C ARG A 145 29.76 -17.47 -2.36
N ARG A 146 28.99 -18.20 -1.54
CA ARG A 146 29.28 -19.62 -1.22
C ARG A 146 29.34 -20.52 -2.45
N ASN A 147 28.44 -20.31 -3.42
CA ASN A 147 28.43 -21.09 -4.65
C ASN A 147 29.59 -20.70 -5.60
N LEU A 148 29.93 -19.41 -5.68
CA LEU A 148 31.11 -18.96 -6.42
C LEU A 148 32.39 -19.56 -5.84
N ASP A 149 32.55 -19.57 -4.53
CA ASP A 149 33.70 -20.19 -3.86
C ASP A 149 33.76 -21.70 -4.14
N THR A 150 32.61 -22.39 -4.08
CA THR A 150 32.52 -23.81 -4.45
C THR A 150 32.92 -24.05 -5.91
N ASN A 151 32.45 -23.21 -6.83
CA ASN A 151 32.80 -23.30 -8.25
C ASN A 151 34.29 -23.07 -8.48
N LYS A 152 34.91 -22.10 -7.79
CA LYS A 152 36.36 -21.87 -7.87
C LYS A 152 37.15 -23.10 -7.43
N ARG A 153 36.75 -23.73 -6.34
CA ARG A 153 37.37 -24.99 -5.86
C ARG A 153 37.25 -26.11 -6.89
N PHE A 154 36.11 -26.21 -7.58
CA PHE A 154 35.94 -27.17 -8.68
C PHE A 154 36.88 -26.89 -9.84
N LEU A 155 37.00 -25.62 -10.27
CA LEU A 155 37.90 -25.22 -11.35
C LEU A 155 39.38 -25.43 -10.99
N ASN A 156 39.73 -25.27 -9.71
CA ASN A 156 41.09 -25.48 -9.20
C ASN A 156 41.45 -26.97 -8.97
N GLY A 157 40.58 -27.91 -9.37
CA GLY A 157 40.87 -29.34 -9.30
C GLY A 157 40.72 -29.98 -7.91
N GLU A 158 40.09 -29.30 -6.94
CA GLU A 158 39.81 -29.89 -5.62
C GLU A 158 38.73 -30.99 -5.67
N PHE A 159 38.07 -31.17 -6.81
CA PHE A 159 37.11 -32.24 -7.04
C PHE A 159 37.80 -33.45 -7.68
N HIS A 160 37.72 -34.61 -7.04
CA HIS A 160 38.36 -35.85 -7.50
C HIS A 160 37.31 -36.93 -7.83
N PRO A 161 36.77 -36.97 -9.06
CA PRO A 161 35.81 -38.01 -9.48
C PRO A 161 36.32 -39.44 -9.27
N SER A 162 37.64 -39.64 -9.37
CA SER A 162 38.31 -40.93 -9.13
C SER A 162 38.14 -41.47 -7.70
N LYS A 163 37.83 -40.59 -6.72
CA LYS A 163 37.55 -40.96 -5.33
C LYS A 163 36.06 -41.21 -5.06
N ALA A 164 35.19 -41.14 -6.07
CA ALA A 164 33.76 -41.31 -5.89
C ALA A 164 33.41 -42.78 -5.53
N THR A 165 32.53 -42.98 -4.56
CA THR A 165 32.05 -44.31 -4.15
C THR A 165 30.58 -44.48 -4.45
N VAL A 166 30.16 -45.73 -4.74
CA VAL A 166 28.75 -46.07 -4.96
C VAL A 166 27.91 -45.67 -3.74
N SER A 167 28.40 -45.94 -2.52
CA SER A 167 27.72 -45.57 -1.28
C SER A 167 27.46 -44.07 -1.17
N ALA A 168 28.49 -43.22 -1.38
CA ALA A 168 28.33 -41.77 -1.30
C ALA A 168 27.43 -41.20 -2.39
N ASN A 169 27.44 -41.77 -3.59
CA ASN A 169 26.55 -41.36 -4.69
C ASN A 169 25.10 -41.77 -4.41
N THR A 170 24.87 -42.97 -3.89
CA THR A 170 23.53 -43.45 -3.50
C THR A 170 22.95 -42.59 -2.36
N LYS A 171 23.76 -42.26 -1.35
CA LYS A 171 23.36 -41.34 -0.28
C LYS A 171 22.95 -39.98 -0.85
N ARG A 172 23.79 -39.35 -1.68
CA ARG A 172 23.47 -38.07 -2.33
C ARG A 172 22.20 -38.13 -3.20
N SER A 173 21.98 -39.23 -3.92
CA SER A 173 20.77 -39.41 -4.74
C SER A 173 19.50 -39.49 -3.87
N LYS A 174 19.56 -40.20 -2.74
CA LYS A 174 18.47 -40.23 -1.75
C LYS A 174 18.24 -38.85 -1.11
N ASP A 175 19.30 -38.17 -0.68
CA ASP A 175 19.19 -36.83 -0.10
C ASP A 175 18.57 -35.83 -1.09
N ASN A 176 18.90 -35.94 -2.38
CA ASN A 176 18.32 -35.12 -3.44
C ASN A 176 16.83 -35.43 -3.64
N GLU A 177 16.43 -36.70 -3.60
CA GLU A 177 15.02 -37.12 -3.69
C GLU A 177 14.19 -36.49 -2.56
N GLU A 178 14.64 -36.65 -1.31
CA GLU A 178 13.97 -36.09 -0.13
C GLU A 178 13.89 -34.56 -0.19
N ARG A 179 14.94 -33.89 -0.70
CA ARG A 179 14.94 -32.43 -0.88
C ARG A 179 13.96 -32.00 -1.97
N CYS A 180 13.91 -32.70 -3.10
CA CYS A 180 12.96 -32.38 -4.17
C CYS A 180 11.51 -32.50 -3.69
N GLU A 181 11.19 -33.54 -2.90
CA GLU A 181 9.85 -33.72 -2.33
C GLU A 181 9.48 -32.56 -1.39
N LYS A 182 10.39 -32.20 -0.47
CA LYS A 182 10.18 -31.07 0.45
C LYS A 182 10.00 -29.74 -0.30
N LEU A 183 10.80 -29.50 -1.34
CA LEU A 183 10.71 -28.31 -2.17
C LEU A 183 9.42 -28.27 -2.99
N SER A 184 8.96 -29.40 -3.54
CA SER A 184 7.66 -29.47 -4.23
C SER A 184 6.51 -29.12 -3.28
N LYS A 185 6.49 -29.70 -2.08
CA LYS A 185 5.48 -29.35 -1.05
C LYS A 185 5.54 -27.87 -0.65
N ALA A 186 6.73 -27.27 -0.62
CA ALA A 186 6.88 -25.83 -0.39
C ALA A 186 6.35 -25.00 -1.57
N ALA A 187 6.64 -25.39 -2.81
CA ALA A 187 6.14 -24.73 -4.01
C ALA A 187 4.60 -24.78 -4.09
N ASP A 188 3.99 -25.92 -3.78
CA ASP A 188 2.52 -26.05 -3.78
C ASP A 188 1.88 -25.19 -2.68
N ARG A 189 2.48 -25.13 -1.47
CA ARG A 189 2.04 -24.21 -0.41
C ARG A 189 2.17 -22.74 -0.82
N ASN A 190 3.26 -22.38 -1.49
CA ASN A 190 3.48 -21.02 -1.98
C ASN A 190 2.45 -20.64 -3.06
N LYS A 191 2.15 -21.56 -3.99
CA LYS A 191 1.09 -21.37 -5.01
C LYS A 191 -0.24 -21.02 -4.35
N SER A 192 -0.66 -21.77 -3.33
CA SER A 192 -1.90 -21.48 -2.60
C SER A 192 -1.89 -20.12 -1.89
N LYS A 193 -0.74 -19.69 -1.35
CA LYS A 193 -0.61 -18.35 -0.76
C LYS A 193 -0.68 -17.24 -1.82
N ILE A 194 -0.01 -17.43 -2.95
CA ILE A 194 -0.04 -16.51 -4.10
C ILE A 194 -1.47 -16.29 -4.58
N GLU A 195 -2.25 -17.36 -4.77
CA GLU A 195 -3.65 -17.21 -5.23
C GLU A 195 -4.54 -16.48 -4.20
N LYS A 196 -4.30 -16.67 -2.90
CA LYS A 196 -5.00 -15.90 -1.85
C LYS A 196 -4.64 -14.41 -1.92
N LEU A 197 -3.35 -14.10 -2.03
CA LEU A 197 -2.88 -12.72 -2.18
C LEU A 197 -3.42 -12.06 -3.45
N ARG A 198 -3.54 -12.81 -4.55
CA ARG A 198 -4.12 -12.31 -5.79
C ARG A 198 -5.56 -11.85 -5.62
N LYS A 199 -6.39 -12.63 -4.93
CA LYS A 199 -7.78 -12.27 -4.64
C LYS A 199 -7.87 -11.02 -3.77
N LEU A 200 -7.00 -10.90 -2.76
CA LEU A 200 -6.92 -9.70 -1.93
C LEU A 200 -6.50 -8.48 -2.74
N GLY A 201 -5.49 -8.61 -3.60
CA GLY A 201 -5.05 -7.54 -4.50
C GLY A 201 -6.17 -7.06 -5.44
N GLN A 202 -6.96 -7.97 -6.00
CA GLN A 202 -8.11 -7.62 -6.84
C GLN A 202 -9.18 -6.83 -6.07
N ALA A 203 -9.48 -7.25 -4.84
CA ALA A 203 -10.42 -6.51 -3.99
C ALA A 203 -9.89 -5.12 -3.61
N ASN A 204 -8.59 -5.01 -3.32
CA ASN A 204 -7.94 -3.73 -3.05
C ASN A 204 -8.02 -2.80 -4.26
N ALA A 205 -7.65 -3.27 -5.45
CA ALA A 205 -7.73 -2.47 -6.68
C ALA A 205 -9.15 -1.94 -6.95
N ALA A 206 -10.18 -2.77 -6.74
CA ALA A 206 -11.57 -2.35 -6.87
C ALA A 206 -11.95 -1.25 -5.87
N ASN A 207 -11.50 -1.37 -4.61
CA ASN A 207 -11.72 -0.35 -3.59
C ASN A 207 -10.98 0.96 -3.88
N VAL A 208 -9.76 0.89 -4.41
CA VAL A 208 -8.97 2.06 -4.83
C VAL A 208 -9.69 2.82 -5.95
N LEU A 209 -10.25 2.10 -6.93
CA LEU A 209 -11.05 2.71 -8.00
C LEU A 209 -12.33 3.36 -7.45
N LYS A 210 -13.07 2.65 -6.60
CA LYS A 210 -14.28 3.19 -5.96
C LYS A 210 -13.98 4.47 -5.18
N ASN A 211 -12.87 4.48 -4.44
CA ASN A 211 -12.42 5.66 -3.70
C ASN A 211 -12.11 6.84 -4.64
N SER A 212 -11.41 6.58 -5.75
CA SER A 212 -11.13 7.62 -6.76
C SER A 212 -12.40 8.26 -7.33
N ILE A 213 -13.43 7.46 -7.60
CA ILE A 213 -14.72 7.95 -8.11
C ILE A 213 -15.41 8.84 -7.06
N GLU A 214 -15.45 8.38 -5.81
CA GLU A 214 -16.07 9.12 -4.72
C GLU A 214 -15.37 10.45 -4.42
N ILE A 215 -14.03 10.48 -4.47
CA ILE A 215 -13.25 11.72 -4.32
C ILE A 215 -13.63 12.73 -5.41
N SER A 216 -13.72 12.29 -6.66
CA SER A 216 -14.11 13.15 -7.78
C SER A 216 -15.55 13.64 -7.63
N ARG A 217 -16.48 12.78 -7.20
CA ARG A 217 -17.87 13.17 -6.94
C ARG A 217 -17.95 14.26 -5.86
N ARG A 218 -17.23 14.09 -4.75
CA ARG A 218 -17.15 15.08 -3.68
C ARG A 218 -16.52 16.38 -4.14
N ARG A 219 -15.53 16.33 -5.04
CA ARG A 219 -14.94 17.54 -5.62
C ARG A 219 -16.00 18.40 -6.27
N SER A 220 -16.87 17.82 -7.09
CA SER A 220 -17.94 18.57 -7.77
C SER A 220 -18.85 19.28 -6.77
N GLN A 221 -19.28 18.57 -5.72
CA GLN A 221 -20.12 19.14 -4.67
C GLN A 221 -19.44 20.31 -3.93
N ILE A 222 -18.14 20.20 -3.69
CA ILE A 222 -17.37 21.28 -3.03
C ILE A 222 -17.25 22.50 -3.95
N THR A 223 -17.08 22.29 -5.25
CA THR A 223 -17.07 23.37 -6.24
C THR A 223 -18.44 24.04 -6.36
N GLU A 224 -19.53 23.28 -6.41
CA GLU A 224 -20.90 23.80 -6.38
C GLU A 224 -21.14 24.67 -5.14
N ASN A 225 -20.74 24.18 -3.97
CA ASN A 225 -20.82 24.97 -2.74
C ASN A 225 -19.94 26.23 -2.79
N GLN A 226 -18.77 26.18 -3.44
CA GLN A 226 -17.94 27.37 -3.63
C GLN A 226 -18.65 28.44 -4.47
N GLU A 227 -19.38 28.04 -5.50
CA GLU A 227 -20.17 28.96 -6.32
C GLU A 227 -21.29 29.63 -5.51
N GLU A 228 -21.95 28.88 -4.62
CA GLU A 228 -22.94 29.43 -3.69
C GLU A 228 -22.33 30.45 -2.73
N VAL A 229 -21.16 30.16 -2.17
CA VAL A 229 -20.42 31.10 -1.30
C VAL A 229 -20.07 32.39 -2.03
N LEU A 230 -19.64 32.30 -3.28
CA LEU A 230 -19.32 33.48 -4.10
C LEU A 230 -20.58 34.29 -4.45
N LYS A 231 -21.72 33.62 -4.62
CA LYS A 231 -23.01 34.30 -4.82
C LYS A 231 -23.43 35.02 -3.55
N ASP A 232 -23.36 34.35 -2.40
CA ASP A 232 -23.65 34.94 -1.10
C ASP A 232 -22.79 36.19 -0.84
N GLN A 233 -21.49 36.15 -1.18
CA GLN A 233 -20.61 37.31 -1.11
C GLN A 233 -21.08 38.50 -1.97
N LYS A 234 -21.58 38.24 -3.18
CA LYS A 234 -22.12 39.30 -4.05
C LYS A 234 -23.42 39.87 -3.50
N ASP A 235 -24.29 39.00 -3.00
CA ASP A 235 -25.57 39.40 -2.42
C ASP A 235 -25.32 40.29 -1.19
N ILE A 236 -24.42 39.88 -0.28
CA ILE A 236 -23.98 40.68 0.87
C ILE A 236 -23.39 42.01 0.41
N ALA A 237 -22.48 42.01 -0.57
CA ALA A 237 -21.88 43.23 -1.08
C ALA A 237 -22.92 44.24 -1.58
N SER A 238 -23.99 43.76 -2.21
CA SER A 238 -25.03 44.62 -2.77
C SER A 238 -26.14 45.03 -1.80
N THR A 239 -26.32 44.32 -0.68
CA THR A 239 -27.44 44.54 0.24
C THR A 239 -27.01 45.06 1.61
N VAL A 240 -25.81 44.70 2.05
CA VAL A 240 -25.30 45.03 3.39
C VAL A 240 -24.35 46.23 3.36
N PHE A 241 -23.61 46.42 2.27
CA PHE A 241 -22.58 47.48 2.16
C PHE A 241 -22.95 48.64 1.22
N ASN A 242 -24.18 48.67 0.69
CA ASN A 242 -24.67 49.72 -0.20
C ASN A 242 -25.47 50.79 0.53
#